data_AF-A0A3S1E6C8-F1
#
_entry.id   AF-A0A3S1E6C8-F1
#
_cell.length_a   1.000
_cell.length_b   1.000
_cell.length_c   1.000
_cell.angle_alpha   90.00
_cell.angle_beta   90.00
_cell.angle_gamma   90.00
#
_symmetry.space_group_name_H-M   'P 1'
#
loop_
_entity.id
_entity.type
_entity.pdbx_description
1 polymer ?
#
loop_
_entity_poly.entity_id
_entity_poly.type
_entity_poly.pdbx_seq_one_letter_code
_entity_poly.pdbx_strand_id
1 'polypeptide(L)' 'HIERGGRLGHITRHMVGLFHGLPGARRFRQILSTDANKPGAGAEVLNAAFAAVDLTAAEAEAA' A
#
# COMPACT_ATOMS: atom_id res chain seq x y z
N HIS A 1 -11.93 0.72 12.47
CA HIS A 1 -12.12 1.98 11.72
C HIS A 1 -12.84 1.72 10.40
N ILE A 2 -12.33 0.82 9.55
CA ILE A 2 -12.94 0.46 8.25
C ILE A 2 -14.31 -0.22 8.39
N GLU A 3 -14.45 -1.24 9.25
CA GLU A 3 -15.73 -1.93 9.50
C GLU A 3 -16.84 -1.01 10.07
N ARG A 4 -16.48 0.18 10.55
CA ARG A 4 -17.40 1.20 11.06
C ARG A 4 -17.69 2.30 10.02
N GLY A 5 -17.39 2.06 8.75
CA GLY A 5 -17.61 3.00 7.65
C GLY A 5 -16.46 4.00 7.40
N GLY A 6 -15.32 3.83 8.07
CA GLY A 6 -14.13 4.65 7.81
C GLY A 6 -13.52 4.34 6.44
N ARG A 7 -13.05 5.38 5.73
CA ARG A 7 -12.42 5.22 4.41
C ARG A 7 -10.99 4.69 4.56
N LEU A 8 -10.64 3.66 3.79
CA LEU A 8 -9.29 3.06 3.80
C LEU A 8 -8.20 4.08 3.45
N GLY A 9 -8.50 4.99 2.51
CA GLY A 9 -7.64 6.11 2.13
C GLY A 9 -7.16 6.99 3.29
N HIS A 10 -7.93 7.14 4.37
CA HIS A 10 -7.51 7.95 5.52
C HIS A 10 -6.29 7.35 6.25
N ILE A 11 -6.16 6.02 6.22
CA ILE A 11 -5.04 5.29 6.80
C ILE A 11 -3.92 5.17 5.75
N THR A 12 -4.25 4.66 4.57
CA THR A 12 -3.25 4.29 3.55
C THR A 12 -2.49 5.49 2.97
N ARG A 13 -3.04 6.71 3.06
CA ARG A 13 -2.30 7.93 2.66
C ARG A 13 -0.98 8.12 3.40
N HIS A 14 -0.87 7.60 4.63
CA HIS A 14 0.35 7.66 5.43
C HIS A 14 1.35 6.55 5.05
N MET A 15 0.89 5.51 4.34
CA MET A 15 1.69 4.36 3.95
C MET A 15 2.37 4.54 2.59
N VAL A 16 1.93 5.51 1.77
CA VAL A 16 2.40 5.75 0.39
C VAL A 16 3.94 5.86 0.30
N GLY A 17 4.62 6.35 1.34
CA GLY A 17 6.08 6.51 1.35
C GLY A 17 6.89 5.30 1.83
N LEU A 18 6.27 4.22 2.30
CA LEU A 18 6.96 3.14 3.04
C LEU A 18 8.08 2.43 2.26
N PHE A 19 7.93 2.31 0.94
CA PHE A 19 8.80 1.47 0.12
C PHE A 19 9.64 2.28 -0.87
N HIS A 20 9.96 3.54 -0.56
CA HIS A 20 10.74 4.37 -1.47
C HIS A 20 12.09 3.71 -1.80
N GLY A 21 12.46 3.68 -3.09
CA GLY A 21 13.71 3.07 -3.57
C GLY A 21 13.58 1.59 -3.96
N LEU A 22 12.55 0.89 -3.49
CA LEU A 22 12.38 -0.53 -3.78
C LEU A 22 11.75 -0.81 -5.16
N PRO A 23 12.09 -1.93 -5.81
CA PRO A 23 11.35 -2.43 -6.97
C PRO A 23 9.87 -2.55 -6.63
N GLY A 24 9.01 -1.98 -7.48
CA GLY A 24 7.56 -2.03 -7.30
C GLY A 24 6.93 -0.93 -6.43
N ALA A 25 7.74 -0.09 -5.78
CA ALA A 25 7.28 1.04 -4.95
C ALA A 25 6.30 1.99 -5.68
N ARG A 26 6.52 2.23 -6.98
CA ARG A 26 5.61 3.06 -7.79
C ARG A 26 4.22 2.44 -7.89
N ARG A 27 4.15 1.11 -8.10
CA ARG A 27 2.88 0.39 -8.24
C ARG A 27 2.14 0.33 -6.90
N PHE A 28 2.86 0.08 -5.81
CA PHE A 28 2.32 0.18 -4.45
C PHE A 28 1.64 1.53 -4.19
N ARG A 29 2.33 2.64 -4.50
CA ARG A 29 1.74 3.99 -4.37
C ARG A 29 0.49 4.16 -5.22
N GLN A 30 0.51 3.70 -6.46
CA GLN A 30 -0.64 3.80 -7.36
C GLN A 30 -1.87 3.07 -6.81
N ILE A 31 -1.70 1.85 -6.29
CA ILE A 31 -2.80 1.06 -5.71
C ILE A 31 -3.38 1.79 -4.50
N LEU A 32 -2.54 2.24 -3.55
CA LEU A 32 -3.03 2.91 -2.36
C LEU A 32 -3.71 4.27 -2.66
N SER A 33 -3.19 5.05 -3.61
CA SER A 33 -3.79 6.35 -3.96
C SER A 33 -5.07 6.21 -4.78
N THR A 34 -5.28 5.07 -5.45
CA THR A 34 -6.44 4.88 -6.35
C THR A 34 -7.50 4.01 -5.70
N ASP A 35 -7.13 2.80 -5.28
CA ASP A 35 -8.07 1.76 -4.88
C ASP A 35 -8.55 1.95 -3.44
N ALA A 36 -7.71 2.48 -2.54
CA ALA A 36 -8.11 2.73 -1.14
C ALA A 36 -9.13 3.88 -0.98
N ASN A 37 -9.32 4.69 -2.02
CA ASN A 37 -10.28 5.79 -2.02
C ASN A 37 -11.67 5.38 -2.53
N LYS A 38 -11.79 4.18 -3.12
CA LYS A 38 -13.05 3.64 -3.64
C LYS A 38 -14.01 3.27 -2.50
N PRO A 39 -15.33 3.43 -2.69
CA PRO A 39 -16.31 2.88 -1.76
C PRO A 39 -16.12 1.36 -1.62
N GLY A 40 -16.17 0.86 -0.38
CA GLY A 40 -16.01 -0.57 -0.09
C GLY A 40 -14.57 -1.08 -0.11
N ALA A 41 -13.57 -0.23 -0.28
CA ALA A 41 -12.16 -0.63 -0.22
C ALA A 41 -11.80 -1.23 1.16
N GLY A 42 -11.34 -2.48 1.13
CA GLY A 42 -10.96 -3.27 2.30
C GLY A 42 -9.53 -3.79 2.26
N ALA A 43 -9.26 -4.85 3.03
CA ALA A 43 -7.93 -5.42 3.20
C ALA A 43 -7.32 -5.97 1.89
N GLU A 44 -8.14 -6.34 0.92
CA GLU A 44 -7.72 -6.79 -0.40
C GLU A 44 -6.88 -5.75 -1.15
N VAL A 45 -7.16 -4.45 -0.94
CA VAL A 45 -6.35 -3.36 -1.51
C VAL A 45 -4.95 -3.34 -0.91
N LEU A 46 -4.84 -3.60 0.40
CA LEU A 46 -3.54 -3.70 1.07
C LEU A 46 -2.76 -4.89 0.54
N ASN A 47 -3.39 -6.06 0.44
CA ASN A 47 -2.76 -7.26 -0.09
C ASN A 47 -2.22 -7.05 -1.51
N ALA A 48 -3.02 -6.43 -2.40
CA ALA A 48 -2.60 -6.09 -3.75
C ALA A 48 -1.44 -5.08 -3.77
N ALA A 49 -1.44 -4.10 -2.86
CA ALA A 49 -0.35 -3.13 -2.75
C ALA A 49 0.95 -3.82 -2.32
N PHE A 50 0.93 -4.62 -1.25
CA PHE A 50 2.13 -5.32 -0.76
C PHE A 50 2.68 -6.33 -1.77
N ALA A 51 1.82 -7.06 -2.48
CA ALA A 51 2.24 -7.98 -3.54
C ALA A 51 2.94 -7.28 -4.71
N ALA A 52 2.79 -5.96 -4.85
CA ALA A 52 3.44 -5.19 -5.89
C ALA A 52 4.85 -4.72 -5.54
N VAL A 53 5.34 -4.95 -4.31
CA VAL A 53 6.69 -4.57 -3.86
C VAL A 53 7.53 -5.80 -3.66
N ASP A 54 8.76 -5.77 -4.17
CA ASP A 54 9.75 -6.76 -3.84
C ASP A 54 10.42 -6.39 -2.51
N LEU A 55 10.06 -7.10 -1.44
CA LEU A 55 10.63 -6.89 -0.12
C LEU A 55 11.99 -7.57 0.06
N THR A 56 12.35 -8.53 -0.80
CA THR A 56 13.64 -9.24 -0.71
C THR A 56 14.81 -8.30 -1.08
N ALA A 57 14.57 -7.34 -1.97
CA ALA A 57 15.52 -6.29 -2.31
C ALA A 57 15.83 -5.37 -1.10
N ALA A 58 14.87 -5.14 -0.21
CA ALA A 58 15.09 -4.32 0.99
C ALA A 58 15.96 -5.05 2.03
N GLU A 59 15.79 -6.36 2.16
CA GLU A 59 16.59 -7.20 3.06
C GLU A 59 18.06 -7.25 2.60
N ALA A 60 18.30 -7.25 1.29
CA ALA A 60 19.65 -7.25 0.72
C ALA A 60 20.40 -5.91 0.89
N GLU A 61 19.70 -4.78 0.97
CA GLU A 61 20.32 -3.45 1.19
C GLU A 61 20.60 -3.17 2.67
N ALA A 62 19.89 -3.86 3.57
CA ALA A 62 20.07 -3.74 5.02
C ALA A 62 21.16 -4.67 5.61
N ALA A 63 21.68 -5.63 4.83
CA ALA A 63 22.70 -6.60 5.21
C ALA A 63 24.11 -6.15 4.77
#